data_AF-A0A5B9FVB0-F1
#
_entry.id   AF-A0A5B9FVB0-F1
#
_cell.length_a   1.000
_cell.length_b   1.000
_cell.length_c   1.000
_cell.angle_alpha   90.00
_cell.angle_beta   90.00
_cell.angle_gamma   90.00
#
_symmetry.space_group_name_H-M   'P 1'
#
loop_
_entity.id
_entity.type
_entity.pdbx_description
1 polymer ?
#
loop_
_entity_poly.entity_id
_entity_poly.type
_entity_poly.pdbx_seq_one_letter_code
_entity_poly.pdbx_strand_id
1 'polypeptide(L)'
;MKVRRKVMYLAGLAASLPSDGQLIEQKTNKEIGITNFDGGNKLNKGRNLLVTGVRILFDTTASVAVKTATWLSAAPANFKNGELVISQDGSGNLFENPIGPFCKYNASIPTEDEFQTVVPFFIREDVSFKIQALLAGAAAADQAYRLELDCVEFVEADK
;
A
#
# COMPACT_ATOMS: atom_id res chain seq x y z
N MET A 1 -0.74 -15.24 22.12
CA MET A 1 -0.58 -14.28 21.00
C MET A 1 0.68 -14.66 20.23
N LYS A 2 0.56 -14.87 18.91
CA LYS A 2 1.66 -15.09 17.98
C LYS A 2 2.04 -13.74 17.37
N VAL A 3 3.32 -13.46 17.27
CA VAL A 3 3.85 -12.22 16.69
C VAL A 3 4.77 -12.60 15.55
N ARG A 4 4.60 -11.98 14.37
CA ARG A 4 5.46 -12.22 13.21
C ARG A 4 5.64 -10.97 12.38
N ARG A 5 6.80 -10.84 11.72
CA ARG A 5 6.99 -9.83 10.69
C ARG A 5 6.24 -10.25 9.43
N LYS A 6 5.58 -9.29 8.78
CA LYS A 6 4.82 -9.53 7.55
C LYS A 6 4.75 -8.28 6.72
N VAL A 7 4.99 -8.42 5.42
CA VAL A 7 4.71 -7.35 4.46
C VAL A 7 3.28 -7.50 3.98
N MET A 8 2.48 -6.46 4.13
CA MET A 8 1.17 -6.36 3.49
C MET A 8 1.33 -5.59 2.19
N TYR A 9 0.72 -6.06 1.10
CA TYR A 9 0.85 -5.38 -0.18
C TYR A 9 -0.48 -5.28 -0.91
N LEU A 10 -0.59 -4.25 -1.73
CA LEU A 10 -1.66 -4.06 -2.70
C LEU A 10 -1.09 -3.41 -3.96
N ALA A 11 -1.46 -3.97 -5.11
CA ALA A 11 -1.04 -3.53 -6.42
C ALA A 11 -2.25 -3.32 -7.35
N GLY A 12 -2.12 -2.42 -8.30
CA GLY A 12 -3.20 -2.08 -9.22
C GLY A 12 -2.71 -1.21 -10.38
N LEU A 13 -3.63 -0.92 -11.31
CA LEU A 13 -3.40 0.06 -12.36
C LEU A 13 -3.91 1.43 -11.89
N ALA A 14 -3.15 2.49 -12.17
CA ALA A 14 -3.55 3.85 -11.85
C ALA A 14 -4.88 4.21 -12.53
N ALA A 15 -5.07 3.82 -13.79
CA ALA A 15 -6.33 4.03 -14.51
C ALA A 15 -7.55 3.32 -13.90
N SER A 16 -7.34 2.33 -13.02
CA SER A 16 -8.42 1.65 -12.29
C SER A 16 -8.68 2.28 -10.92
N LEU A 17 -7.96 3.33 -10.54
CA LEU A 17 -8.20 4.02 -9.28
C LEU A 17 -9.57 4.71 -9.33
N PRO A 18 -10.42 4.51 -8.31
CA PRO A 18 -11.63 5.29 -8.16
C PRO A 18 -11.29 6.77 -7.92
N SER A 19 -12.28 7.65 -8.13
CA SER A 19 -12.10 9.10 -8.04
C SER A 19 -11.65 9.59 -6.66
N ASP A 20 -11.90 8.81 -5.60
CA ASP A 20 -11.46 9.09 -4.24
C ASP A 20 -10.07 8.48 -3.92
N GLY A 21 -9.40 7.88 -4.91
CA GLY A 21 -8.07 7.31 -4.79
C GLY A 21 -7.99 6.04 -3.95
N GLN A 22 -9.13 5.42 -3.59
CA GLN A 22 -9.15 4.23 -2.75
C GLN A 22 -8.44 3.04 -3.40
N LEU A 23 -7.42 2.53 -2.71
CA LEU A 23 -6.61 1.39 -3.14
C LEU A 23 -7.22 0.06 -2.68
N ILE A 24 -7.84 0.03 -1.50
CA ILE A 24 -8.45 -1.16 -0.90
C ILE A 24 -9.93 -0.93 -0.65
N GLU A 25 -10.76 -1.82 -1.21
CA GLU A 25 -12.21 -1.79 -1.06
C GLU A 25 -12.69 -2.96 -0.18
N GLN A 26 -13.94 -2.89 0.27
CA GLN A 26 -14.57 -3.97 1.03
C GLN A 26 -14.60 -5.29 0.24
N LYS A 27 -14.77 -5.23 -1.08
CA LYS A 27 -14.81 -6.39 -1.97
C LYS A 27 -13.43 -6.93 -2.37
N THR A 28 -12.35 -6.29 -1.94
CA THR A 28 -10.98 -6.70 -2.29
C THR A 28 -10.70 -8.06 -1.67
N ASN A 29 -10.48 -9.06 -2.52
CA ASN A 29 -10.13 -10.41 -2.11
C ASN A 29 -8.64 -10.66 -2.30
N LYS A 30 -8.10 -11.56 -1.47
CA LYS A 30 -6.70 -12.01 -1.61
C LYS A 30 -6.48 -12.59 -3.00
N GLU A 31 -5.48 -12.06 -3.69
CA GLU A 31 -5.08 -12.53 -5.01
C GLU A 31 -3.56 -12.44 -5.17
N ILE A 32 -2.94 -13.57 -5.53
CA ILE A 32 -1.48 -13.66 -5.64
C ILE A 32 -0.98 -12.66 -6.69
N GLY A 33 -0.03 -11.82 -6.27
CA GLY A 33 0.56 -10.78 -7.12
C GLY A 33 -0.24 -9.47 -7.16
N ILE A 34 -1.45 -9.42 -6.61
CA ILE A 34 -2.26 -8.20 -6.50
C ILE A 34 -2.36 -7.74 -5.04
N THR A 35 -2.80 -8.61 -4.12
CA THR A 35 -2.93 -8.24 -2.71
C THR A 35 -2.90 -9.46 -1.80
N ASN A 36 -2.31 -9.30 -0.60
CA ASN A 36 -2.38 -10.32 0.46
C ASN A 36 -3.32 -9.95 1.62
N PHE A 37 -4.11 -8.89 1.46
CA PHE A 37 -5.26 -8.63 2.32
C PHE A 37 -6.37 -9.63 2.01
N ASP A 38 -6.93 -10.25 3.05
CA ASP A 38 -7.89 -11.36 3.00
C ASP A 38 -9.28 -10.98 3.51
N GLY A 39 -9.43 -9.87 4.22
CA GLY A 39 -10.70 -9.33 4.70
C GLY A 39 -11.14 -8.04 4.00
N GLY A 40 -10.62 -7.77 2.80
CA GLY A 40 -10.79 -6.48 2.12
C GLY A 40 -10.28 -5.34 2.97
N ASN A 41 -11.09 -4.29 3.13
CA ASN A 41 -10.76 -3.11 3.90
C ASN A 41 -10.96 -3.28 5.43
N LYS A 42 -11.00 -4.51 5.93
CA LYS A 42 -11.09 -4.83 7.36
C LYS A 42 -10.20 -6.01 7.72
N LEU A 43 -9.47 -5.92 8.82
CA LEU A 43 -8.68 -7.04 9.32
C LEU A 43 -9.57 -8.05 10.04
N ASN A 44 -9.26 -9.35 9.91
CA ASN A 44 -9.95 -10.41 10.64
C ASN A 44 -9.86 -10.20 12.16
N LYS A 45 -10.93 -10.51 12.89
CA LYS A 45 -10.95 -10.45 14.36
C LYS A 45 -9.85 -11.33 14.97
N GLY A 46 -9.09 -10.80 15.92
CA GLY A 46 -7.90 -11.41 16.50
C GLY A 46 -6.59 -11.06 15.76
N ARG A 47 -6.62 -10.16 14.77
CA ARG A 47 -5.47 -9.80 13.93
C ARG A 47 -5.25 -8.29 13.85
N ASN A 48 -4.16 -7.82 14.43
CA ASN A 48 -3.74 -6.41 14.40
C ASN A 48 -2.43 -6.26 13.63
N LEU A 49 -2.22 -5.09 13.01
CA LEU A 49 -0.97 -4.75 12.32
C LEU A 49 -0.36 -3.48 12.92
N LEU A 50 0.88 -3.57 13.36
CA LEU A 50 1.71 -2.38 13.62
C LEU A 50 2.55 -2.11 12.37
N VAL A 51 2.23 -1.05 11.65
CA VAL A 51 2.98 -0.63 10.46
C VAL A 51 4.23 0.12 10.92
N THR A 52 5.38 -0.25 10.38
CA THR A 52 6.69 0.31 10.76
C THR A 52 7.49 0.84 9.58
N GLY A 53 7.14 0.43 8.36
CA GLY A 53 7.72 0.95 7.14
C GLY A 53 6.72 0.95 6.00
N VAL A 54 6.97 1.82 5.01
CA VAL A 54 6.15 1.97 3.81
C VAL A 54 7.08 2.03 2.61
N ARG A 55 6.65 1.41 1.50
CA ARG A 55 7.29 1.52 0.19
C ARG A 55 6.24 1.53 -0.90
N ILE A 56 6.46 2.33 -1.94
CA ILE A 56 5.64 2.29 -3.15
C ILE A 56 6.55 2.06 -4.36
N LEU A 57 6.17 1.09 -5.17
CA LEU A 57 6.84 0.70 -6.41
C LEU A 57 5.92 0.90 -7.59
N PHE A 58 6.50 1.02 -8.78
CA PHE A 58 5.79 1.33 -10.01
C PHE A 58 6.36 0.55 -11.20
N ASP A 59 5.52 0.40 -12.21
CA ASP A 59 5.95 0.02 -13.56
C ASP A 59 5.19 0.91 -14.54
N THR A 60 5.93 1.61 -15.40
CA THR A 60 5.38 2.52 -16.40
C THR A 60 5.59 2.02 -17.83
N THR A 61 5.82 0.73 -18.00
CA THR A 61 5.93 0.08 -19.31
C THR A 61 4.57 0.16 -20.03
N ALA A 62 4.59 0.47 -21.33
CA ALA A 62 3.37 0.52 -22.13
C ALA A 62 2.59 -0.81 -22.05
N SER A 63 1.28 -0.74 -21.82
CA SER A 63 0.39 -1.89 -21.66
C SER A 63 0.78 -2.83 -20.50
N VAL A 64 1.38 -2.30 -19.44
CA VAL A 64 1.75 -3.07 -18.25
C VAL A 64 0.55 -3.81 -17.66
N ALA A 65 0.75 -5.09 -17.31
CA ALA A 65 -0.18 -5.87 -16.51
C ALA A 65 0.37 -6.05 -15.09
N VAL A 66 -0.47 -5.81 -14.07
CA VAL A 66 -0.07 -5.83 -12.65
C VAL A 66 0.69 -7.11 -12.25
N LYS A 67 0.24 -8.29 -12.73
CA LYS A 67 0.83 -9.58 -12.38
C LYS A 67 2.22 -9.83 -12.98
N THR A 68 2.60 -9.10 -14.02
CA THR A 68 3.87 -9.24 -14.73
C THR A 68 4.71 -7.96 -14.68
N ALA A 69 4.30 -7.00 -13.84
CA ALA A 69 4.98 -5.72 -13.71
C ALA A 69 6.40 -5.90 -13.16
N THR A 70 7.33 -5.14 -13.72
CA THR A 70 8.70 -4.97 -13.22
C THR A 70 8.69 -3.81 -12.24
N TRP A 71 8.60 -4.14 -10.95
CA TRP A 71 8.46 -3.15 -9.89
C TRP A 71 9.75 -2.36 -9.67
N LEU A 72 9.74 -1.09 -10.07
CA LEU A 72 10.83 -0.13 -9.88
C LEU A 72 10.43 0.93 -8.85
N SER A 73 11.41 1.57 -8.22
CA SER A 73 11.12 2.59 -7.19
C SER A 73 10.82 3.99 -7.77
N ALA A 74 10.96 4.18 -9.09
CA ALA A 74 10.77 5.46 -9.74
C ALA A 74 9.28 5.79 -9.93
N ALA A 75 8.78 6.75 -9.15
CA ALA A 75 7.38 7.18 -9.24
C ALA A 75 7.10 8.05 -10.49
N PRO A 76 6.00 7.81 -11.22
CA PRO A 76 5.51 8.75 -12.23
C PRO A 76 5.04 10.07 -11.58
N ALA A 77 5.01 11.16 -12.35
CA ALA A 77 4.85 12.52 -11.81
C ALA A 77 3.56 12.75 -11.01
N ASN A 78 2.45 12.14 -11.44
CA ASN A 78 1.15 12.21 -10.78
C ASN A 78 1.15 11.54 -9.39
N PHE A 79 1.86 10.43 -9.23
CA PHE A 79 2.06 9.81 -7.93
C PHE A 79 3.10 10.57 -7.10
N LYS A 80 4.23 10.95 -7.72
CA LYS A 80 5.34 11.62 -7.05
C LYS A 80 4.91 12.85 -6.25
N ASN A 81 3.99 13.64 -6.81
CA ASN A 81 3.48 14.86 -6.19
C ASN A 81 2.15 14.65 -5.45
N GLY A 82 1.66 13.41 -5.37
CA GLY A 82 0.43 13.04 -4.66
C GLY A 82 0.65 12.69 -3.19
N GLU A 83 -0.41 12.26 -2.53
CA GLU A 83 -0.45 11.92 -1.10
C GLU A 83 -0.90 10.48 -0.87
N LEU A 84 -0.28 9.81 0.10
CA LEU A 84 -0.72 8.51 0.61
C LEU A 84 -1.42 8.74 1.95
N VAL A 85 -2.67 8.32 2.02
CA VAL A 85 -3.49 8.42 3.23
C VAL A 85 -3.93 7.03 3.68
N ILE A 86 -3.70 6.72 4.96
CA ILE A 86 -4.25 5.54 5.62
C ILE A 86 -5.08 6.02 6.79
N SER A 87 -6.37 5.72 6.77
CA SER A 87 -7.32 6.11 7.81
C SER A 87 -8.08 4.90 8.33
N GLN A 88 -8.57 4.99 9.56
CA GLN A 88 -9.37 3.94 10.17
C GLN A 88 -10.60 4.55 10.86
N ASP A 89 -11.75 3.90 10.70
CA ASP A 89 -13.01 4.37 11.27
C ASP A 89 -12.87 4.56 12.79
N GLY A 90 -13.26 5.73 13.29
CA GLY A 90 -13.13 6.12 14.70
C GLY A 90 -11.73 6.52 15.15
N SER A 91 -10.70 6.45 14.29
CA SER A 91 -9.33 6.91 14.57
C SER A 91 -8.87 8.08 13.70
N GLY A 92 -9.57 8.36 12.59
CA GLY A 92 -9.14 9.38 11.63
C GLY A 92 -7.93 8.92 10.82
N ASN A 93 -7.07 9.87 10.41
CA ASN A 93 -5.89 9.59 9.61
C ASN A 93 -4.77 9.05 10.52
N LEU A 94 -4.39 7.79 10.29
CA LEU A 94 -3.26 7.14 10.96
C LEU A 94 -1.94 7.51 10.29
N PHE A 95 -2.00 7.78 8.98
CA PHE A 95 -0.88 8.15 8.14
C PHE A 95 -1.38 9.06 7.02
N GLU A 96 -0.73 10.21 6.84
CA GLU A 96 -1.02 11.17 5.78
C GLU A 96 0.29 11.85 5.42
N ASN A 97 0.89 11.44 4.32
CA ASN A 97 2.18 11.95 3.88
C ASN A 97 2.24 12.04 2.35
N PRO A 98 3.09 12.93 1.79
CA PRO A 98 3.39 12.91 0.37
C PRO A 98 3.96 11.55 -0.05
N ILE A 99 3.66 11.10 -1.26
CA ILE A 99 4.14 9.81 -1.80
C ILE A 99 5.64 9.82 -2.10
N GLY A 100 6.16 10.98 -2.54
CA GLY A 100 7.55 11.14 -3.01
C GLY A 100 8.61 10.52 -2.10
N PRO A 101 8.62 10.74 -0.78
CA PRO A 101 9.56 10.12 0.14
C PRO A 101 9.54 8.58 0.17
N PHE A 102 8.41 7.94 -0.11
CA PHE A 102 8.24 6.48 -0.08
C PHE A 102 8.56 5.80 -1.42
N CYS A 103 9.03 6.58 -2.39
CA CYS A 103 9.46 6.16 -3.70
C CYS A 103 10.91 6.61 -3.88
N LYS A 104 11.81 5.73 -4.30
CA LYS A 104 13.22 6.10 -4.41
C LYS A 104 13.42 7.08 -5.56
N TYR A 105 14.06 8.21 -5.27
CA TYR A 105 14.41 9.24 -6.24
C TYR A 105 15.89 9.16 -6.60
N ASN A 106 16.16 8.89 -7.88
CA ASN A 106 17.38 9.31 -8.60
C ASN A 106 18.73 9.11 -7.87
N ALA A 107 19.03 7.90 -7.44
CA ALA A 107 20.39 7.53 -7.07
C ALA A 107 20.69 6.12 -7.57
N SER A 108 21.78 5.96 -8.29
CA SER A 108 22.42 4.68 -8.59
C SER A 108 22.80 3.99 -7.28
N ILE A 109 21.84 3.32 -6.63
CA ILE A 109 22.07 2.47 -5.46
C ILE A 109 21.66 1.06 -5.88
N PRO A 110 22.46 0.03 -5.59
CA PRO A 110 22.31 -1.32 -6.16
C PRO A 110 21.06 -2.10 -5.74
N THR A 111 20.20 -1.57 -4.87
CA THR A 111 19.02 -2.27 -4.33
C THR A 111 17.78 -1.38 -4.33
N GLU A 112 16.77 -1.78 -5.08
CA GLU A 112 15.42 -1.18 -5.12
C GLU A 112 14.53 -1.62 -3.94
N ASP A 113 15.14 -2.27 -2.95
CA ASP A 113 14.45 -3.16 -2.01
C ASP A 113 14.16 -2.59 -0.61
N GLU A 114 14.40 -1.29 -0.38
CA GLU A 114 14.37 -0.74 0.97
C GLU A 114 13.04 -0.07 1.35
N PHE A 115 12.49 -0.45 2.50
CA PHE A 115 11.34 0.22 3.12
C PHE A 115 11.78 1.53 3.78
N GLN A 116 10.99 2.59 3.61
CA GLN A 116 11.18 3.80 4.38
C GLN A 116 10.51 3.64 5.75
N THR A 117 11.28 3.89 6.80
CA THR A 117 10.76 3.83 8.17
C THR A 117 9.75 4.94 8.39
N VAL A 118 8.65 4.62 9.07
CA VAL A 118 7.60 5.59 9.42
C VAL A 118 7.44 5.65 10.93
N VAL A 119 6.80 6.71 11.42
CA VAL A 119 6.28 6.72 12.80
C VAL A 119 5.28 5.57 12.90
N PRO A 120 5.48 4.58 13.78
CA PRO A 120 4.63 3.40 13.78
C PRO A 120 3.18 3.71 14.12
N PHE A 121 2.25 3.05 13.44
CA PHE A 121 0.82 3.20 13.69
C PHE A 121 0.11 1.84 13.60
N PHE A 122 -1.02 1.73 14.31
CA PHE A 122 -1.80 0.49 14.37
C PHE A 122 -2.98 0.52 13.41
N ILE A 123 -3.10 -0.53 12.60
CA ILE A 123 -4.38 -0.91 11.98
C ILE A 123 -4.99 -1.99 12.87
N ARG A 124 -6.10 -1.63 13.52
CA ARG A 124 -6.80 -2.51 14.46
C ARG A 124 -7.67 -3.54 13.76
N GLU A 125 -7.83 -4.68 14.41
CA GLU A 125 -8.74 -5.75 13.99
C GLU A 125 -10.20 -5.29 13.91
N ASP A 126 -10.98 -5.93 13.04
CA ASP A 126 -12.45 -5.78 12.96
C ASP A 126 -12.96 -4.32 12.85
N VAL A 127 -12.11 -3.40 12.43
CA VAL A 127 -12.46 -2.01 12.12
C VAL A 127 -12.09 -1.71 10.68
N SER A 128 -13.04 -1.15 9.93
CA SER A 128 -12.82 -0.74 8.54
C SER A 128 -11.74 0.34 8.46
N PHE A 129 -10.85 0.19 7.50
CA PHE A 129 -9.82 1.16 7.19
C PHE A 129 -9.88 1.53 5.71
N LYS A 130 -9.19 2.61 5.34
CA LYS A 130 -8.99 3.02 3.96
C LYS A 130 -7.50 3.20 3.73
N ILE A 131 -7.08 2.88 2.52
CA ILE A 131 -5.76 3.19 1.99
C ILE A 131 -6.05 3.93 0.68
N GLN A 132 -5.54 5.15 0.54
CA GLN A 132 -5.81 6.02 -0.59
C GLN A 132 -4.51 6.57 -1.16
N ALA A 133 -4.40 6.59 -2.49
CA ALA A 133 -3.39 7.38 -3.20
C ALA A 133 -4.11 8.55 -3.91
N LEU A 134 -3.93 9.76 -3.39
CA LEU A 134 -4.48 10.98 -3.94
C LEU A 134 -3.49 11.53 -4.97
N LEU A 135 -3.82 11.38 -6.26
CA LEU A 135 -2.91 11.74 -7.35
C LEU A 135 -2.89 13.25 -7.60
N ALA A 136 -1.69 13.79 -7.85
CA ALA A 136 -1.50 15.15 -8.35
C ALA A 136 -1.63 15.18 -9.88
N GLY A 137 -2.86 15.07 -10.37
CA GLY A 137 -3.21 15.02 -11.79
C GLY A 137 -4.01 13.77 -12.15
N ALA A 138 -4.20 13.53 -13.44
CA ALA A 138 -4.98 12.40 -13.92
C ALA A 138 -4.24 11.05 -13.72
N ALA A 139 -5.01 10.00 -13.49
CA ALA A 139 -4.56 8.63 -13.62
C ALA A 139 -4.25 8.31 -15.10
N ALA A 140 -3.23 7.48 -15.36
CA ALA A 140 -2.84 7.06 -16.72
C ALA A 140 -2.93 5.54 -16.90
N ALA A 141 -3.15 5.09 -18.15
CA ALA A 141 -3.38 3.68 -18.50
C ALA A 141 -2.15 2.78 -18.32
N ASP A 142 -0.96 3.30 -18.58
CA ASP A 142 0.31 2.56 -18.54
C ASP A 142 1.09 2.80 -17.24
N GLN A 143 0.39 2.78 -16.11
CA GLN A 143 0.99 2.97 -14.80
C GLN A 143 0.44 1.92 -13.84
N ALA A 144 1.28 0.95 -13.48
CA ALA A 144 1.02 0.06 -12.38
C ALA A 144 1.67 0.61 -11.10
N TYR A 145 1.02 0.42 -9.96
CA TYR A 145 1.56 0.72 -8.64
C TYR A 145 1.51 -0.52 -7.76
N ARG A 146 2.40 -0.55 -6.76
CA ARG A 146 2.40 -1.52 -5.67
C ARG A 146 2.79 -0.82 -4.38
N LEU A 147 1.83 -0.70 -3.46
CA LEU A 147 2.05 -0.25 -2.10
C LEU A 147 2.41 -1.46 -1.23
N GLU A 148 3.44 -1.31 -0.42
CA GLU A 148 3.85 -2.29 0.58
C GLU A 148 3.99 -1.64 1.96
N LEU A 149 3.44 -2.32 2.97
CA LEU A 149 3.52 -1.96 4.37
C LEU A 149 4.32 -3.03 5.10
N ASP A 150 5.43 -2.63 5.72
CA ASP A 150 6.22 -3.51 6.57
C ASP A 150 5.65 -3.50 7.99
N CYS A 151 5.10 -4.65 8.39
CA CYS A 151 4.30 -4.77 9.59
C CYS A 151 4.87 -5.77 10.58
N VAL A 152 4.62 -5.51 11.86
CA VAL A 152 4.54 -6.53 12.90
C VAL A 152 3.08 -6.95 13.05
N GLU A 153 2.77 -8.20 12.71
CA GLU A 153 1.43 -8.77 12.82
C GLU A 153 1.26 -9.50 14.16
N PHE A 154 0.18 -9.18 14.86
CA PHE A 154 -0.24 -9.82 16.09
C PHE A 154 -1.47 -10.68 15.81
N VAL A 155 -1.40 -11.97 16.14
CA VAL A 155 -2.49 -12.93 15.94
C VAL A 155 -2.80 -13.62 17.26
N GLU A 156 -4.07 -13.69 17.65
CA GLU A 156 -4.48 -14.49 18.82
C GLU A 156 -4.16 -15.98 18.63
N ALA A 157 -3.85 -16.69 19.72
CA ALA A 157 -3.25 -18.03 19.62
C ALA A 157 -4.21 -19.11 19.09
N ASP A 158 -5.52 -18.88 19.21
CA ASP A 158 -6.58 -19.87 18.96
C ASP A 158 -7.27 -19.68 17.60
N LYS A 159 -6.64 -18.95 16.67
CA LYS A 159 -7.04 -18.78 15.28
C LYS A 159 -5.86 -18.90 14.31
#